data_AF-D3FWZ6-F1
#
_entry.id   AF-D3FWZ6-F1
#
_cell.length_a   1.000
_cell.length_b   1.000
_cell.length_c   1.000
_cell.angle_alpha   90.00
_cell.angle_beta   90.00
_cell.angle_gamma   90.00
#
_symmetry.space_group_name_H-M   'P 1'
#
loop_
_entity.id
_entity.type
_entity.pdbx_description
1 polymer ?
#
loop_
_entity_poly.entity_id
_entity_poly.type
_entity_poly.pdbx_seq_one_letter_code
_entity_poly.pdbx_strand_id
1 'polypeptide(L)' 'MDVTGKEMVLDRKAMAQKKVDKIKAGLSAFAETKEVSELIRKQLAKEGIAVHEDVTEVGSWFIPGDKGAAKS' A
#
# COMPACT_ATOMS: atom_id res chain seq x y z
N MET A 1 -6.22 -20.13 -23.28
CA MET A 1 -6.25 -20.14 -21.81
C MET A 1 -5.78 -18.77 -21.40
N ASP A 2 -6.69 -17.81 -21.46
CA ASP A 2 -6.39 -16.38 -21.42
C ASP A 2 -6.85 -15.84 -20.07
N VAL A 3 -6.24 -16.34 -19.00
CA VAL A 3 -6.52 -15.90 -17.62
C VAL A 3 -5.58 -14.79 -17.14
N THR A 4 -4.62 -14.36 -17.97
CA THR A 4 -3.36 -13.82 -17.44
C THR A 4 -3.31 -12.28 -17.27
N GLY A 5 -4.22 -11.51 -17.87
CA GLY A 5 -4.12 -10.03 -17.83
C GLY A 5 -5.03 -9.35 -16.82
N LYS A 6 -6.30 -9.78 -16.73
CA LYS A 6 -7.35 -9.06 -16.00
C LYS A 6 -7.47 -9.50 -14.54
N GLU A 7 -7.25 -10.80 -14.27
CA GLU A 7 -7.31 -11.39 -12.94
C GLU A 7 -6.14 -10.92 -12.05
N MET A 8 -4.92 -10.92 -12.59
CA MET A 8 -3.72 -10.43 -11.88
C MET A 8 -3.81 -8.95 -11.45
N VAL A 9 -4.50 -8.11 -12.23
CA VAL A 9 -4.67 -6.67 -11.93
C VAL A 9 -5.70 -6.45 -10.83
N LEU A 10 -6.76 -7.28 -10.78
CA LEU A 10 -7.75 -7.25 -9.70
C LEU A 10 -7.10 -7.62 -8.37
N ASP A 11 -6.26 -8.67 -8.36
CA ASP A 11 -5.51 -9.09 -7.17
C ASP A 11 -4.59 -7.97 -6.65
N ARG A 12 -3.86 -7.28 -7.54
CA ARG A 12 -2.95 -6.20 -7.13
C ARG A 12 -3.69 -4.99 -6.54
N LYS A 13 -4.87 -4.64 -7.07
CA LYS A 13 -5.73 -3.61 -6.47
C LYS A 13 -6.26 -4.02 -5.10
N ALA A 14 -6.70 -5.26 -4.95
CA ALA A 14 -7.17 -5.78 -3.66
C ALA A 14 -6.04 -5.84 -2.62
N MET A 15 -4.83 -6.22 -3.03
CA MET A 15 -3.64 -6.20 -2.18
C MET A 15 -3.27 -4.78 -1.74
N ALA A 16 -3.27 -3.81 -2.67
CA ALA A 16 -3.01 -2.42 -2.35
C ALA A 16 -4.03 -1.88 -1.34
N GLN A 17 -5.32 -2.17 -1.55
CA GLN A 17 -6.38 -1.75 -0.63
C GLN A 17 -6.17 -2.30 0.78
N LYS A 18 -5.90 -3.61 0.92
CA LYS A 18 -5.60 -4.22 2.23
C LYS A 18 -4.40 -3.58 2.93
N LYS A 19 -3.36 -3.20 2.17
CA LYS A 19 -2.17 -2.52 2.71
C LYS A 19 -2.51 -1.09 3.13
N VAL A 20 -3.32 -0.36 2.36
CA VAL A 20 -3.84 0.97 2.72
C VAL A 20 -4.69 0.92 3.98
N ASP A 21 -5.55 -0.08 4.14
CA ASP A 21 -6.37 -0.23 5.34
C ASP A 21 -5.51 -0.49 6.60
N LYS A 22 -4.41 -1.23 6.47
CA LYS A 22 -3.41 -1.38 7.55
C LYS A 22 -2.75 -0.05 7.90
N ILE A 23 -2.35 0.73 6.90
CA ILE A 23 -1.73 2.05 7.07
C ILE A 23 -2.69 3.00 7.79
N LYS A 24 -3.96 3.00 7.44
CA LYS A 24 -5.02 3.76 8.13
C LYS A 24 -5.18 3.35 9.59
N ALA A 25 -5.03 2.06 9.87
CA ALA A 25 -5.05 1.52 11.23
C ALA A 25 -3.76 1.80 12.01
N GLY A 26 -2.80 2.53 11.43
CA GLY A 26 -1.54 2.85 12.09
C GLY A 26 -0.43 1.82 11.95
N LEU A 27 -0.63 0.82 11.11
CA LEU A 27 0.34 -0.23 10.88
C LEU A 27 1.18 0.09 9.64
N SER A 28 2.46 -0.29 9.66
CA SER A 28 3.27 -0.23 8.46
C SER A 28 2.86 -1.31 7.45
N ALA A 29 3.02 -1.01 6.17
CA ALA A 29 2.80 -1.99 5.10
C ALA A 29 3.94 -1.95 4.08
N PHE A 30 4.44 -3.12 3.72
CA PHE A 30 5.44 -3.29 2.67
C PHE A 30 4.77 -3.59 1.32
N ALA A 31 5.25 -3.02 0.24
CA ALA A 31 4.79 -3.27 -1.13
C ALA A 31 5.91 -3.93 -1.93
N GLU A 32 5.67 -5.17 -2.35
CA GLU A 32 6.68 -6.03 -2.98
C GLU A 32 6.98 -5.64 -4.43
N THR A 33 6.12 -4.85 -5.07
CA THR A 33 6.29 -4.45 -6.47
C THR A 33 5.97 -2.98 -6.65
N LYS A 34 6.63 -2.35 -7.63
CA LYS A 34 6.38 -0.95 -7.99
C LYS A 34 4.91 -0.68 -8.31
N GLU A 35 4.23 -1.61 -8.98
CA GLU A 35 2.81 -1.46 -9.31
C GLU A 35 1.94 -1.38 -8.06
N VAL A 36 2.18 -2.25 -7.07
CA VAL A 36 1.47 -2.20 -5.78
C VAL A 36 1.81 -0.91 -5.01
N SER A 37 3.08 -0.48 -5.02
CA SER A 37 3.49 0.79 -4.40
C SER A 37 2.76 1.97 -5.01
N GLU A 38 2.66 2.05 -6.34
CA GLU A 38 1.94 3.13 -7.03
C GLU A 38 0.45 3.14 -6.73
N LEU A 39 -0.18 1.96 -6.63
CA LEU A 39 -1.59 1.84 -6.24
C LEU A 39 -1.83 2.34 -4.81
N ILE A 40 -0.95 1.97 -3.88
CA ILE A 40 -1.00 2.44 -2.48
C ILE A 40 -0.83 3.96 -2.43
N ARG A 41 0.19 4.52 -3.09
CA ARG A 41 0.41 5.99 -3.16
C ARG A 41 -0.82 6.72 -3.67
N LYS A 42 -1.43 6.25 -4.77
CA LYS A 42 -2.63 6.86 -5.34
C LYS A 42 -3.82 6.84 -4.39
N GLN A 43 -4.03 5.72 -3.68
CA GLN A 43 -5.12 5.62 -2.69
C GLN A 43 -4.87 6.53 -1.49
N LEU A 44 -3.68 6.50 -0.89
CA LEU A 44 -3.33 7.36 0.24
C LEU A 44 -3.43 8.85 -0.12
N ALA A 45 -2.95 9.25 -1.30
CA ALA A 45 -3.05 10.62 -1.80
C ALA A 45 -4.51 11.04 -2.01
N LYS A 46 -5.36 10.15 -2.54
CA LYS A 46 -6.80 10.40 -2.70
C LYS A 46 -7.50 10.62 -1.36
N GLU A 47 -7.02 9.97 -0.30
CA GLU A 47 -7.59 10.05 1.05
C GLU A 47 -6.90 11.10 1.93
N GLY A 48 -5.86 11.78 1.43
CA GLY A 48 -5.11 12.79 2.18
C GLY A 48 -4.28 12.23 3.34
N ILE A 49 -3.92 10.95 3.27
CA ILE A 49 -3.15 10.27 4.33
C ILE A 49 -1.67 10.48 4.07
N ALA A 50 -1.02 11.20 4.98
CA ALA A 50 0.43 11.38 4.97
C ALA A 50 1.11 10.14 5.58
N VAL A 51 2.06 9.59 4.84
CA VAL A 51 2.91 8.48 5.28
C VAL A 51 4.36 8.80 4.97
N HIS A 52 5.26 8.23 5.76
CA HIS A 52 6.65 8.11 5.38
C HIS A 52 6.81 6.91 4.44
N GLU A 53 7.32 7.15 3.24
CA GLU A 53 7.65 6.08 2.31
C GLU A 53 9.16 5.87 2.26
N ASP A 54 9.58 4.64 2.52
CA ASP A 54 10.97 4.21 2.39
C ASP A 54 11.10 3.24 1.21
N VAL A 55 11.83 3.65 0.18
CA VAL A 55 11.94 2.90 -1.09
C VAL A 55 13.26 2.14 -1.11
N THR A 56 13.15 0.82 -1.28
CA THR A 56 14.28 -0.11 -1.32
C THR A 56 14.37 -0.81 -2.69
N GLU A 57 15.45 -1.56 -2.92
CA GLU A 57 15.65 -2.34 -4.15
C GLU A 57 14.59 -3.45 -4.33
N VAL A 58 14.01 -3.94 -3.25
CA VAL A 58 13.04 -5.05 -3.24
C VAL A 58 11.58 -4.61 -3.08
N GLY A 59 11.33 -3.31 -2.89
CA GLY A 59 9.97 -2.79 -2.69
C GLY A 59 9.93 -1.48 -1.89
N SER A 60 8.72 -1.04 -1.52
CA SER A 60 8.51 0.19 -0.72
C SER A 60 7.85 -0.12 0.62
N TRP A 61 8.37 0.44 1.70
CA TRP A 61 7.68 0.52 2.99
C TRP A 61 6.84 1.78 3.07
N PHE A 62 5.61 1.64 3.58
CA PHE A 62 4.73 2.75 3.91
C PHE A 62 4.48 2.73 5.41
N ILE A 63 4.93 3.79 6.08
CA ILE A 63 4.91 3.91 7.53
C ILE A 63 4.01 5.11 7.88
N PRO A 64 2.86 4.90 8.53
CA PRO A 64 2.02 6.01 8.97
C PRO A 64 2.76 6.81 10.05
N GLY A 65 2.66 8.14 10.00
CA GLY A 65 3.16 8.99 11.09
C GLY A 65 2.38 8.75 12.39
N ASP A 66 2.95 9.13 13.54
CA ASP A 66 2.47 8.96 14.93
C ASP A 66 1.00 9.29 15.23
N LYS A 67 0.23 9.82 14.28
CA LYS A 67 -1.23 9.91 14.42
C LYS A 67 -1.95 8.58 14.20
N GLY A 68 -1.27 7.56 13.68
CA GLY A 68 -1.85 6.24 13.41
C GLY A 68 -1.45 5.15 14.39
N ALA A 69 -0.20 5.13 14.87
CA ALA A 69 0.28 4.05 15.72
C ALA A 69 -0.56 3.96 16.99
N ALA A 70 -1.39 2.91 17.06
CA ALA A 70 -2.21 2.60 18.21
C ALA A 70 -1.35 2.69 19.46
N LYS A 71 -1.64 3.69 20.29
CA LYS A 71 -1.15 3.72 21.67
C LYS A 71 -1.70 2.46 22.34
N SER A 72 -0.83 1.51 22.64
CA SER A 72 -1.02 0.54 23.74
C SER A 72 -0.11 0.95 24.87
#